data_AF-W9WS31-F1
#
_entry.id   AF-W9WS31-F1
#
_cell.length_a   1.000
_cell.length_b   1.000
_cell.length_c   1.000
_cell.angle_alpha   90.00
_cell.angle_beta   90.00
_cell.angle_gamma   90.00
#
_symmetry.space_group_name_H-M   'P 1'
#
loop_
_entity.id
_entity.type
_entity.pdbx_description
1 polymer ?
#
loop_
_entity_poly.entity_id
_entity_poly.type
_entity_poly.pdbx_seq_one_letter_code
_entity_poly.pdbx_strand_id
1 'polypeptide(L)'
;MLAIPKANEKLAELGDNDRPQRTDSRVPGLQLDYPTHPFPPDLCHDISNLPEGFRELALSLRLSREVIRLVIAASRQAFPEAWEVHQSRPWICCPSMVLMYSRKYLGQSSRVTERLVSLSVLISCMRSVSFAFGAEELPLLEQLASLAAQRGFEESSTDQDHHYVWTVIMTAEACRRGSLSSVADQLVCDLLESKARNDMTAPGLLGNWTRLEGVLKRYLWRQDLLDEWRNVWVTTLGNPPPGERGKS
;
A
#
# COMPACT_ATOMS: atom_id res chain seq x y z
N MET A 1 71.77 6.09 -18.91
CA MET A 1 71.81 4.93 -19.84
C MET A 1 70.97 3.83 -19.20
N LEU A 2 69.72 3.62 -19.63
CA LEU A 2 69.27 2.59 -20.60
C LEU A 2 69.59 1.16 -20.09
N ALA A 3 68.70 0.17 -20.00
CA ALA A 3 67.43 -0.09 -20.70
C ALA A 3 66.55 -1.14 -19.96
N ILE A 4 65.27 -1.23 -20.37
CA ILE A 4 64.28 -2.29 -20.06
C ILE A 4 64.51 -3.50 -21.00
N PRO A 5 64.05 -4.71 -20.63
CA PRO A 5 63.11 -5.41 -21.52
C PRO A 5 61.90 -6.07 -20.80
N LYS A 6 60.81 -6.21 -21.57
CA LYS A 6 59.52 -6.85 -21.25
C LYS A 6 59.38 -8.23 -21.94
N ALA A 7 58.38 -9.00 -21.45
CA ALA A 7 57.60 -10.09 -22.10
C ALA A 7 58.25 -11.51 -22.09
N ASN A 8 57.55 -12.66 -22.01
CA ASN A 8 56.12 -12.99 -22.02
C ASN A 8 55.89 -14.46 -21.53
N GLU A 9 54.66 -14.76 -21.09
CA GLU A 9 53.84 -15.99 -21.26
C GLU A 9 54.41 -17.41 -20.99
N LYS A 10 53.77 -18.12 -20.05
CA LYS A 10 52.96 -19.35 -20.29
C LYS A 10 52.41 -19.88 -18.98
N LEU A 11 51.09 -20.03 -18.86
CA LEU A 11 50.50 -20.91 -17.85
C LEU A 11 49.36 -21.71 -18.47
N ALA A 12 49.45 -23.01 -18.20
CA ALA A 12 48.81 -24.10 -18.87
C ALA A 12 47.33 -24.27 -18.49
N GLU A 13 46.64 -24.92 -19.42
CA GLU A 13 45.31 -25.50 -19.31
C GLU A 13 45.20 -26.55 -18.18
N LEU A 14 44.02 -26.62 -17.56
CA LEU A 14 43.43 -27.86 -17.03
C LEU A 14 41.92 -27.64 -16.89
N GLY A 15 41.16 -28.36 -17.71
CA GLY A 15 39.70 -28.45 -17.63
C GLY A 15 39.24 -29.29 -16.44
N ASP A 16 38.00 -29.12 -16.00
CA ASP A 16 36.90 -30.01 -16.38
C ASP A 16 35.63 -29.71 -15.56
N ASN A 17 34.50 -29.80 -16.27
CA ASN A 17 33.12 -30.13 -15.88
C ASN A 17 32.37 -29.53 -14.67
N ASP A 18 31.13 -29.15 -15.00
CA ASP A 18 29.90 -29.22 -14.23
C ASP A 18 29.86 -28.57 -12.84
N ARG A 19 29.46 -27.30 -12.83
CA ARG A 19 28.62 -26.77 -11.75
C ARG A 19 27.41 -26.06 -12.34
N PRO A 20 26.17 -26.39 -11.91
CA PRO A 20 25.02 -25.61 -12.31
C PRO A 20 25.26 -24.17 -11.88
N GLN A 21 25.15 -23.24 -12.83
CA GLN A 21 25.20 -21.81 -12.58
C GLN A 21 24.11 -21.47 -11.55
N ARG A 22 24.51 -21.42 -10.27
CA ARG A 22 23.76 -20.64 -9.29
C ARG A 22 23.92 -19.19 -9.71
N THR A 23 22.90 -18.69 -10.39
CA THR A 23 22.61 -17.27 -10.48
C THR A 23 22.34 -16.76 -9.06
N ASP A 24 23.41 -16.46 -8.32
CA ASP A 24 23.34 -15.69 -7.09
C ASP A 24 23.09 -14.21 -7.47
N SER A 25 21.85 -13.95 -7.89
CA SER A 25 21.31 -12.61 -8.11
C SER A 25 20.94 -11.99 -6.76
N ARG A 26 21.92 -11.76 -5.88
CA ARG A 26 21.69 -11.21 -4.52
C ARG A 26 21.76 -9.69 -4.45
N VAL A 27 21.20 -9.00 -5.45
CA VAL A 27 20.68 -7.65 -5.27
C VAL A 27 19.24 -7.66 -5.78
N PRO A 28 18.26 -7.94 -4.92
CA PRO A 28 16.89 -7.93 -5.38
C PRO A 28 16.38 -6.48 -5.32
N GLY A 29 15.71 -6.04 -6.40
CA GLY A 29 15.03 -4.75 -6.44
C GLY A 29 15.50 -3.76 -7.50
N LEU A 30 15.74 -4.17 -8.74
CA LEU A 30 15.72 -3.21 -9.86
C LEU A 30 14.41 -3.22 -10.64
N GLN A 31 13.63 -4.31 -10.56
CA GLN A 31 12.42 -4.48 -11.35
C GLN A 31 11.32 -5.11 -10.50
N LEU A 32 10.09 -4.63 -10.67
CA LEU A 32 8.90 -5.21 -10.06
C LEU A 32 8.54 -6.49 -10.82
N ASP A 33 8.45 -7.61 -10.09
CA ASP A 33 8.04 -8.90 -10.63
C ASP A 33 6.53 -9.10 -10.41
N TYR A 34 5.79 -9.19 -11.51
CA TYR A 34 4.36 -9.42 -11.48
C TYR A 34 4.07 -10.91 -11.60
N PRO A 35 3.45 -11.53 -10.58
CA PRO A 35 3.21 -12.95 -10.61
C PRO A 35 2.22 -13.34 -11.70
N THR A 36 2.33 -14.58 -12.15
CA THR A 36 1.39 -15.24 -13.06
C THR A 36 0.97 -16.58 -12.48
N HIS A 37 -0.15 -17.12 -12.95
CA HIS A 37 -0.59 -18.45 -12.52
C HIS A 37 0.19 -19.55 -13.26
N PRO A 38 0.46 -20.68 -12.59
CA PRO A 38 0.19 -20.98 -11.18
C PRO A 38 1.17 -20.28 -10.21
N PHE A 39 0.71 -19.95 -9.01
CA PHE A 39 1.58 -19.33 -7.99
C PHE A 39 2.57 -20.34 -7.41
N PRO A 40 3.85 -19.97 -7.28
CA PRO A 40 4.82 -20.83 -6.60
C PRO A 40 4.56 -20.86 -5.08
N PRO A 41 5.01 -21.91 -4.37
CA PRO A 41 4.71 -22.10 -2.95
C PRO A 41 5.15 -20.95 -2.03
N ASP A 42 6.29 -20.32 -2.34
CA ASP A 42 6.80 -19.15 -1.61
C ASP A 42 5.85 -17.95 -1.71
N LEU A 43 5.31 -17.71 -2.91
CA LEU A 43 4.34 -16.64 -3.11
C LEU A 43 3.00 -16.95 -2.45
N CYS A 44 2.54 -18.20 -2.50
CA CYS A 44 1.33 -18.61 -1.76
C CYS A 44 1.48 -18.36 -0.25
N HIS A 45 2.66 -18.65 0.30
CA HIS A 45 2.98 -18.34 1.68
C HIS A 45 2.96 -16.83 1.95
N ASP A 46 3.60 -16.01 1.10
CA ASP A 46 3.58 -14.55 1.23
C ASP A 46 2.13 -14.01 1.17
N ILE A 47 1.31 -14.45 0.20
CA ILE A 47 -0.09 -14.03 0.04
C ILE A 47 -0.94 -14.41 1.27
N SER A 48 -0.70 -15.58 1.86
CA SER A 48 -1.41 -16.02 3.07
C SER A 48 -1.14 -15.13 4.30
N ASN A 49 0.00 -14.44 4.31
CA ASN A 49 0.42 -13.53 5.38
C ASN A 49 -0.04 -12.07 5.17
N LEU A 50 -0.70 -11.76 4.06
CA LEU A 50 -1.28 -10.44 3.82
C LEU A 50 -2.54 -10.22 4.67
N PRO A 51 -2.81 -8.95 5.08
CA PRO A 51 -4.15 -8.56 5.51
C PRO A 51 -5.17 -8.87 4.41
N GLU A 52 -6.38 -9.24 4.82
CA GLU A 52 -7.41 -9.78 3.93
C GLU A 52 -7.65 -8.90 2.68
N GLY A 53 -7.73 -7.59 2.84
CA GLY A 53 -7.99 -6.66 1.73
C GLY A 53 -6.86 -6.60 0.70
N PHE A 54 -5.60 -6.74 1.13
CA PHE A 54 -4.46 -6.80 0.20
C PHE A 54 -4.27 -8.19 -0.41
N ARG A 55 -4.72 -9.24 0.28
CA ARG A 55 -4.70 -10.61 -0.24
C ARG A 55 -5.50 -10.72 -1.53
N GLU A 56 -6.72 -10.18 -1.55
CA GLU A 56 -7.56 -10.19 -2.75
C GLU A 56 -6.91 -9.45 -3.92
N LEU A 57 -6.30 -8.28 -3.65
CA LEU A 57 -5.57 -7.53 -4.68
C LEU A 57 -4.36 -8.30 -5.23
N ALA A 58 -3.67 -9.08 -4.39
CA ALA A 58 -2.56 -9.93 -4.80
C ALA A 58 -3.04 -11.12 -5.66
N LEU A 59 -4.13 -11.77 -5.25
CA LEU A 59 -4.76 -12.86 -6.00
C LEU A 59 -5.27 -12.41 -7.37
N SER A 60 -5.77 -11.18 -7.46
CA SER A 60 -6.17 -10.52 -8.71
C SER A 60 -4.98 -10.07 -9.58
N LEU A 61 -3.76 -10.50 -9.27
CA LEU A 61 -2.51 -10.17 -9.99
C LEU A 61 -2.23 -8.67 -10.11
N ARG A 62 -2.78 -7.84 -9.21
CA ARG A 62 -2.63 -6.38 -9.26
C ARG A 62 -1.35 -5.91 -8.59
N LEU A 63 -0.79 -6.72 -7.69
CA LEU A 63 0.42 -6.42 -6.92
C LEU A 63 1.59 -7.27 -7.40
N SER A 64 2.76 -6.64 -7.49
CA SER A 64 4.06 -7.31 -7.63
C SER A 64 4.45 -8.02 -6.34
N ARG A 65 5.39 -8.97 -6.46
CA ARG A 65 5.96 -9.68 -5.31
C ARG A 65 6.60 -8.72 -4.31
N GLU A 66 7.24 -7.67 -4.81
CA GLU A 66 7.89 -6.63 -4.03
C GLU A 66 6.89 -5.85 -3.16
N VAL A 67 5.77 -5.43 -3.75
CA VAL A 67 4.72 -4.71 -3.01
C VAL A 67 4.01 -5.63 -2.02
N ILE A 68 3.79 -6.91 -2.36
CA ILE A 68 3.27 -7.91 -1.42
C ILE A 68 4.15 -7.99 -0.16
N ARG A 69 5.46 -8.15 -0.33
CA ARG A 69 6.41 -8.22 0.79
C ARG A 69 6.49 -6.92 1.59
N LEU A 70 6.37 -5.77 0.93
CA LEU A 70 6.28 -4.47 1.59
C LEU A 70 5.06 -4.39 2.52
N VAL A 71 3.88 -4.80 2.03
CA VAL A 71 2.65 -4.78 2.84
C VAL A 71 2.74 -5.74 4.02
N ILE A 72 3.28 -6.94 3.84
CA ILE A 72 3.51 -7.90 4.94
C ILE A 72 4.40 -7.25 6.01
N ALA A 73 5.50 -6.63 5.60
CA ALA A 73 6.43 -5.99 6.52
C ALA A 73 5.79 -4.79 7.27
N ALA A 74 5.03 -3.97 6.56
CA ALA A 74 4.27 -2.87 7.18
C ALA A 74 3.22 -3.39 8.18
N SER A 75 2.51 -4.46 7.83
CA SER A 75 1.51 -5.08 8.69
C SER A 75 2.11 -5.60 9.99
N ARG A 76 3.26 -6.30 9.93
CA ARG A 76 3.94 -6.80 11.13
C ARG A 76 4.38 -5.68 12.06
N GLN A 77 4.72 -4.52 11.52
CA GLN A 77 5.13 -3.36 12.32
C GLN A 77 3.93 -2.60 12.90
N ALA A 78 2.83 -2.51 12.15
CA ALA A 78 1.59 -1.89 12.61
C ALA A 78 0.86 -2.76 13.66
N PHE A 79 1.00 -4.09 13.56
CA PHE A 79 0.30 -5.06 14.40
C PHE A 79 1.26 -6.15 14.92
N PRO A 80 2.18 -5.83 15.86
CA PRO A 80 3.19 -6.78 16.34
C PRO A 80 2.58 -8.01 17.02
N GLU A 81 1.44 -7.85 17.69
CA GLU A 81 0.76 -8.92 18.44
C GLU A 81 0.13 -9.98 17.54
N ALA A 82 -0.15 -9.66 16.28
CA ALA A 82 -0.77 -10.58 15.33
C ALA A 82 0.23 -11.58 14.72
N TRP A 83 1.50 -11.52 15.10
CA TRP A 83 2.57 -12.28 14.47
C TRP A 83 3.35 -13.17 15.44
N GLU A 84 3.28 -14.48 15.26
CA GLU A 84 4.04 -15.44 16.06
C GLU A 84 5.56 -15.37 15.78
N VAL A 85 6.36 -15.61 16.82
CA VAL A 85 7.83 -15.45 16.86
C VAL A 85 8.60 -16.36 15.88
N HIS A 86 7.97 -17.39 15.32
CA HIS A 86 8.65 -18.47 14.59
C HIS A 86 8.85 -18.25 13.08
N GLN A 87 8.52 -17.08 12.55
CA GLN A 87 8.66 -16.86 11.12
C GLN A 87 10.05 -16.29 10.78
N SER A 88 10.65 -16.80 9.71
CA SER A 88 11.96 -16.37 9.20
C SER A 88 12.02 -14.85 9.12
N ARG A 89 13.16 -14.26 9.54
CA ARG A 89 13.34 -12.80 9.58
C ARG A 89 12.95 -12.20 8.22
N PRO A 90 11.96 -11.29 8.19
CA PRO A 90 11.60 -10.63 6.95
C PRO A 90 12.79 -9.80 6.48
N TRP A 91 12.99 -9.75 5.17
CA TRP A 91 14.01 -8.88 4.58
C TRP A 91 13.74 -7.42 4.95
N ILE A 92 12.48 -6.97 4.93
CA ILE A 92 12.11 -5.66 5.46
C ILE A 92 11.81 -5.81 6.96
N CYS A 93 12.77 -5.42 7.81
CA CYS A 93 12.71 -5.66 9.26
C CYS A 93 12.48 -4.41 10.13
N CYS A 94 12.51 -3.19 9.57
CA CYS A 94 12.36 -1.96 10.35
C CYS A 94 11.58 -0.87 9.61
N PRO A 95 11.04 0.15 10.33
CA PRO A 95 10.26 1.23 9.74
C PRO A 95 11.00 2.01 8.66
N SER A 96 12.29 2.30 8.84
CA SER A 96 13.08 3.03 7.85
C SER A 96 13.17 2.30 6.51
N MET A 97 13.29 0.98 6.52
CA MET A 97 13.26 0.19 5.31
C MET A 97 11.87 0.16 4.67
N VAL A 98 10.78 0.09 5.45
CA VAL A 98 9.42 0.21 4.90
C VAL A 98 9.26 1.55 4.18
N LEU A 99 9.65 2.66 4.81
CA LEU A 99 9.58 3.98 4.18
C LEU A 99 10.43 4.07 2.90
N MET A 100 11.65 3.52 2.92
CA MET A 100 12.55 3.48 1.75
C MET A 100 11.95 2.68 0.59
N TYR A 101 11.48 1.46 0.87
CA TYR A 101 10.91 0.58 -0.16
C TYR A 101 9.57 1.09 -0.68
N SER A 102 8.71 1.66 0.18
CA SER A 102 7.49 2.34 -0.27
C SER A 102 7.77 3.44 -1.28
N ARG A 103 8.74 4.32 -1.01
CA ARG A 103 9.14 5.37 -1.97
C ARG A 103 9.71 4.79 -3.25
N LYS A 104 10.54 3.75 -3.13
CA LYS A 104 11.15 3.07 -4.27
C LYS A 104 10.08 2.47 -5.20
N TYR A 105 9.16 1.68 -4.67
CA TYR A 105 8.14 1.01 -5.47
C TYR A 105 7.09 1.98 -6.02
N LEU A 106 6.79 3.06 -5.29
CA LEU A 106 5.97 4.18 -5.79
C LEU A 106 6.57 4.82 -7.05
N GLY A 107 7.89 4.98 -7.10
CA GLY A 107 8.59 5.52 -8.28
C GLY A 107 8.78 4.52 -9.43
N GLN A 108 8.74 3.22 -9.15
CA GLN A 108 8.96 2.16 -10.15
C GLN A 108 7.67 1.64 -10.78
N SER A 109 6.56 1.64 -10.04
CA SER A 109 5.31 1.08 -10.55
C SER A 109 4.59 2.05 -11.49
N SER A 110 4.13 1.54 -12.63
CA SER A 110 3.19 2.23 -13.51
C SER A 110 1.73 1.97 -13.13
N ARG A 111 1.44 1.00 -12.25
CA ARG A 111 0.08 0.61 -11.89
C ARG A 111 -0.45 1.50 -10.78
N VAL A 112 -1.57 2.20 -11.04
CA VAL A 112 -2.25 3.07 -10.07
C VAL A 112 -2.52 2.34 -8.75
N THR A 113 -2.94 1.07 -8.82
CA THR A 113 -3.20 0.26 -7.61
C THR A 113 -1.98 0.12 -6.72
N GLU A 114 -0.83 -0.27 -7.25
CA GLU A 114 0.38 -0.45 -6.46
C GLU A 114 0.95 0.86 -5.93
N ARG A 115 0.86 1.92 -6.73
CA ARG A 115 1.27 3.26 -6.31
C ARG A 115 0.43 3.72 -5.12
N LEU A 116 -0.88 3.50 -5.16
CA LEU A 116 -1.77 3.76 -4.02
C LEU A 116 -1.42 2.90 -2.80
N VAL A 117 -1.20 1.60 -2.98
CA VAL A 117 -0.80 0.72 -1.87
C VAL A 117 0.51 1.20 -1.25
N SER A 118 1.53 1.48 -2.07
CA SER A 118 2.86 1.91 -1.62
C SER A 118 2.80 3.25 -0.88
N LEU A 119 2.04 4.21 -1.41
CA LEU A 119 1.86 5.53 -0.82
C LEU A 119 1.02 5.48 0.47
N SER A 120 0.01 4.62 0.51
CA SER A 120 -0.80 4.41 1.71
C SER A 120 0.00 3.73 2.82
N VAL A 121 0.80 2.71 2.49
CA VAL A 121 1.76 2.11 3.43
C VAL A 121 2.73 3.16 3.97
N LEU A 122 3.29 4.00 3.10
CA LEU A 122 4.19 5.10 3.50
C LEU A 122 3.53 6.02 4.53
N ILE A 123 2.32 6.51 4.24
CA ILE A 123 1.56 7.43 5.08
C ILE A 123 1.16 6.77 6.40
N SER A 124 0.68 5.52 6.39
CA SER A 124 0.34 4.76 7.61
C SER A 124 1.56 4.54 8.52
N CYS A 125 2.73 4.28 7.94
CA CYS A 125 3.97 4.13 8.70
C CYS A 125 4.46 5.45 9.29
N MET A 126 4.42 6.54 8.51
CA MET A 126 4.77 7.89 9.01
C MET A 126 3.87 8.30 10.17
N ARG A 127 2.56 8.06 10.06
CA ARG A 127 1.60 8.26 11.15
C ARG A 127 1.94 7.45 12.40
N SER A 128 2.31 6.18 12.23
CA SER A 128 2.58 5.30 13.37
C SER A 128 3.78 5.70 14.22
N VAL A 129 4.76 6.40 13.63
CA VAL A 129 5.90 6.97 14.37
C VAL A 129 5.64 8.38 14.89
N SER A 130 4.37 8.81 14.98
CA SER A 130 3.94 10.15 15.40
C SER A 130 4.57 11.28 14.56
N PHE A 131 4.87 11.01 13.29
CA PHE A 131 5.41 12.01 12.39
C PHE A 131 4.31 13.03 12.07
N ALA A 132 4.56 14.30 12.38
CA ALA A 132 3.69 15.38 11.93
C ALA A 132 3.96 15.62 10.44
N PHE A 133 2.93 15.52 9.60
CA PHE A 133 3.07 15.89 8.19
C PHE A 133 3.38 17.39 8.10
N GLY A 134 4.56 17.72 7.58
CA GLY A 134 5.02 19.08 7.35
C GLY A 134 4.88 19.47 5.88
N ALA A 135 5.50 20.60 5.53
CA ALA A 135 5.53 21.09 4.15
C ALA A 135 6.25 20.13 3.19
N GLU A 136 7.21 19.34 3.70
CA GLU A 136 7.99 18.37 2.90
C GLU A 136 7.15 17.17 2.47
N GLU A 137 6.09 16.84 3.21
CA GLU A 137 5.19 15.73 2.93
C GLU A 137 3.97 16.12 2.10
N LEU A 138 3.74 17.43 1.91
CA LEU A 138 2.62 17.92 1.10
C LEU A 138 2.58 17.30 -0.30
N PRO A 139 3.69 17.15 -1.05
CA PRO A 139 3.68 16.50 -2.35
C PRO A 139 3.25 15.02 -2.31
N LEU A 140 3.53 14.31 -1.20
CA LEU A 140 3.10 12.92 -1.03
C LEU A 140 1.58 12.85 -0.83
N LEU A 141 1.02 13.77 -0.06
CA LEU A 141 -0.42 13.86 0.18
C LEU A 141 -1.18 14.28 -1.10
N GLU A 142 -0.66 15.25 -1.84
CA GLU A 142 -1.18 15.66 -3.16
C GLU A 142 -1.18 14.48 -4.13
N GLN A 143 -0.10 13.71 -4.17
CA GLN A 143 0.00 12.53 -5.01
C GLN A 143 -1.01 11.44 -4.59
N LEU A 144 -1.25 11.26 -3.28
CA LEU A 144 -2.24 10.29 -2.80
C LEU A 144 -3.64 10.70 -3.26
N ALA A 145 -4.02 11.95 -3.05
CA ALA A 145 -5.31 12.47 -3.45
C ALA A 145 -5.52 12.39 -4.97
N SER A 146 -4.50 12.74 -5.76
CA SER A 146 -4.53 12.65 -7.21
C SER A 146 -4.71 11.20 -7.71
N LEU A 147 -3.96 10.25 -7.13
CA LEU A 147 -4.09 8.84 -7.50
C LEU A 147 -5.43 8.25 -7.07
N ALA A 148 -5.97 8.67 -5.91
CA ALA A 148 -7.28 8.25 -5.44
C ALA A 148 -8.37 8.72 -6.42
N ALA A 149 -8.30 9.98 -6.86
CA ALA A 149 -9.22 10.52 -7.86
C ALA A 149 -9.16 9.77 -9.21
N GLN A 150 -7.95 9.40 -9.66
CA GLN A 150 -7.76 8.65 -10.92
C GLN A 150 -8.33 7.24 -10.88
N ARG A 151 -8.24 6.56 -9.73
CA ARG A 151 -8.61 5.14 -9.62
C ARG A 151 -10.11 4.89 -9.78
N GLY A 152 -10.96 5.86 -9.45
CA GLY A 152 -12.41 5.70 -9.48
C GLY A 152 -13.02 5.32 -10.84
N PHE A 153 -12.25 5.35 -11.94
CA PHE A 153 -12.77 5.11 -13.29
C PHE A 153 -12.71 3.66 -13.82
N GLU A 154 -11.82 2.80 -13.31
CA GLU A 154 -11.52 1.48 -13.92
C GLU A 154 -11.80 0.27 -12.98
N GLU A 155 -12.54 0.48 -11.90
CA GLU A 155 -12.80 -0.59 -10.93
C GLU A 155 -13.94 -1.52 -11.37
N SER A 156 -13.66 -2.81 -11.39
CA SER A 156 -14.56 -3.84 -11.90
C SER A 156 -14.86 -4.95 -10.88
N SER A 157 -14.30 -4.85 -9.68
CA SER A 157 -14.38 -5.90 -8.66
C SER A 157 -14.55 -5.30 -7.26
N THR A 158 -15.17 -6.08 -6.37
CA THR A 158 -15.47 -5.65 -4.99
C THR A 158 -14.21 -5.38 -4.17
N ASP A 159 -13.11 -6.11 -4.40
CA ASP A 159 -11.82 -5.86 -3.72
C ASP A 159 -11.18 -4.53 -4.14
N GLN A 160 -11.37 -4.12 -5.41
CA GLN A 160 -10.95 -2.80 -5.85
C GLN A 160 -11.74 -1.70 -5.17
N ASP A 161 -13.08 -1.83 -5.13
CA ASP A 161 -13.97 -0.87 -4.49
C ASP A 161 -13.67 -0.71 -3.00
N HIS A 162 -13.54 -1.83 -2.26
CA HIS A 162 -13.15 -1.79 -0.85
C HIS A 162 -11.79 -1.12 -0.63
N HIS A 163 -10.82 -1.35 -1.53
CA HIS A 163 -9.54 -0.68 -1.44
C HIS A 163 -9.67 0.82 -1.78
N TYR A 164 -10.52 1.20 -2.73
CA TYR A 164 -10.79 2.60 -3.04
C TYR A 164 -11.41 3.32 -1.85
N VAL A 165 -12.45 2.75 -1.22
CA VAL A 165 -13.04 3.24 0.04
C VAL A 165 -11.96 3.46 1.08
N TRP A 166 -11.14 2.43 1.35
CA TRP A 166 -10.04 2.53 2.30
C TRP A 166 -9.05 3.64 1.93
N THR A 167 -8.72 3.79 0.64
CA THR A 167 -7.82 4.83 0.14
C THR A 167 -8.39 6.24 0.36
N VAL A 168 -9.68 6.45 0.07
CA VAL A 168 -10.35 7.74 0.26
C VAL A 168 -10.35 8.11 1.74
N ILE A 169 -10.71 7.18 2.63
CA ILE A 169 -10.72 7.42 4.07
C ILE A 169 -9.30 7.65 4.60
N MET A 170 -8.30 6.90 4.14
CA MET A 170 -6.88 7.16 4.44
C MET A 170 -6.42 8.54 3.97
N THR A 171 -6.86 8.97 2.79
CA THR A 171 -6.52 10.29 2.22
C THR A 171 -7.14 11.40 3.03
N ALA A 172 -8.43 11.27 3.37
CA ALA A 172 -9.12 12.22 4.23
C ALA A 172 -8.47 12.29 5.61
N GLU A 173 -8.09 11.15 6.17
CA GLU A 173 -7.36 11.08 7.42
C GLU A 173 -6.02 11.81 7.30
N ALA A 174 -5.27 11.59 6.22
CA ALA A 174 -3.96 12.24 6.00
C ALA A 174 -4.08 13.77 5.80
N CYS A 175 -5.14 14.23 5.14
CA CYS A 175 -5.37 15.63 4.78
C CYS A 175 -6.16 16.44 5.82
N ARG A 176 -6.61 15.80 6.91
CA ARG A 176 -7.50 16.36 7.94
C ARG A 176 -7.05 17.69 8.57
N ARG A 177 -5.75 18.02 8.54
CA ARG A 177 -5.18 19.22 9.19
C ARG A 177 -4.37 20.12 8.25
N GLY A 178 -4.66 20.10 6.94
CA GLY A 178 -3.86 20.82 5.95
C GLY A 178 -4.66 21.54 4.87
N SER A 179 -3.94 22.22 3.98
CA SER A 179 -4.47 22.91 2.78
C SER A 179 -5.21 21.97 1.80
N LEU A 180 -5.05 20.66 1.96
CA LEU A 180 -5.66 19.64 1.11
C LEU A 180 -7.02 19.13 1.63
N SER A 181 -7.56 19.71 2.71
CA SER A 181 -8.85 19.28 3.26
C SER A 181 -9.96 19.31 2.22
N SER A 182 -10.02 20.34 1.37
CA SER A 182 -11.03 20.46 0.32
C SER A 182 -10.95 19.35 -0.74
N VAL A 183 -9.74 18.87 -1.06
CA VAL A 183 -9.55 17.77 -2.01
C VAL A 183 -10.00 16.45 -1.39
N ALA A 184 -9.67 16.23 -0.12
CA ALA A 184 -10.16 15.08 0.64
C ALA A 184 -11.69 15.11 0.77
N ASP A 185 -12.27 16.26 1.07
CA ASP A 185 -13.72 16.44 1.15
C ASP A 185 -14.39 16.11 -0.17
N GLN A 186 -13.81 16.55 -1.30
CA GLN A 186 -14.33 16.19 -2.62
C GLN A 186 -14.26 14.68 -2.89
N LEU A 187 -13.16 14.01 -2.54
CA LEU A 187 -13.05 12.55 -2.69
C LEU A 187 -14.10 11.80 -1.83
N VAL A 188 -14.38 12.30 -0.62
CA VAL A 188 -15.42 11.75 0.24
C VAL A 188 -16.81 12.02 -0.35
N CYS A 189 -17.05 13.22 -0.90
CA CYS A 189 -18.28 13.53 -1.64
C CYS A 189 -18.47 12.63 -2.85
N ASP A 190 -17.43 12.40 -3.65
CA ASP A 190 -17.46 11.52 -4.82
C ASP A 190 -17.78 10.08 -4.40
N LEU A 191 -17.24 9.63 -3.26
CA LEU A 191 -17.58 8.33 -2.65
C LEU A 191 -19.06 8.28 -2.18
N LEU A 192 -19.63 9.42 -1.81
CA LEU A 192 -21.01 9.57 -1.32
C LEU A 192 -22.04 9.73 -2.45
N GLU A 193 -21.64 10.12 -3.65
CA GLU A 193 -22.56 10.28 -4.76
C GLU A 193 -23.17 8.93 -5.19
N SER A 194 -24.43 8.94 -5.61
CA SER A 194 -25.20 7.76 -6.05
C SER A 194 -24.57 6.92 -7.18
N LYS A 195 -23.46 7.41 -7.74
CA LYS A 195 -22.60 6.71 -8.69
C LYS A 195 -21.58 5.78 -8.02
N ALA A 196 -21.64 5.54 -6.71
CA ALA A 196 -20.86 4.49 -6.06
C ALA A 196 -21.09 3.16 -6.80
N ARG A 197 -20.05 2.74 -7.53
CA ARG A 197 -20.05 1.67 -8.54
C ARG A 197 -20.03 0.30 -7.85
N ASN A 198 -20.57 -0.72 -8.51
CA ASN A 198 -20.72 -2.11 -8.05
C ASN A 198 -21.78 -2.33 -6.95
N ASP A 199 -23.07 -2.17 -7.28
CA ASP A 199 -24.27 -2.52 -6.47
C ASP A 199 -24.34 -1.99 -5.01
N MET A 200 -23.28 -1.36 -4.53
CA MET A 200 -23.11 -0.71 -3.26
C MET A 200 -23.44 0.76 -3.44
N THR A 201 -24.71 1.09 -3.21
CA THR A 201 -25.10 2.49 -3.13
C THR A 201 -24.37 3.16 -1.96
N ALA A 202 -23.80 4.35 -2.19
CA ALA A 202 -23.14 5.15 -1.17
C ALA A 202 -23.92 5.27 0.15
N PRO A 203 -25.27 5.44 0.14
CA PRO A 203 -26.09 5.39 1.36
C PRO A 203 -25.98 4.07 2.14
N GLY A 204 -25.80 2.93 1.46
CA GLY A 204 -25.72 1.61 2.09
C GLY A 204 -24.34 1.24 2.61
N LEU A 205 -23.27 1.92 2.18
CA LEU A 205 -21.92 1.71 2.69
C LEU A 205 -21.60 2.65 3.85
N LEU A 206 -21.77 3.94 3.60
CA LEU A 206 -21.43 4.97 4.56
C LEU A 206 -22.55 5.14 5.60
N GLY A 207 -23.83 5.03 5.22
CA GLY A 207 -24.93 5.05 6.20
C GLY A 207 -24.90 3.93 7.25
N ASN A 208 -24.03 2.93 7.09
CA ASN A 208 -23.84 1.86 8.06
C ASN A 208 -22.36 1.76 8.49
N TRP A 209 -22.05 2.35 9.66
CA TRP A 209 -20.71 2.29 10.25
C TRP A 209 -20.16 0.86 10.34
N THR A 210 -20.98 -0.12 10.70
CA THR A 210 -20.52 -1.53 10.82
C THR A 210 -19.98 -2.06 9.50
N ARG A 211 -20.56 -1.64 8.36
CA ARG A 211 -20.07 -2.04 7.05
C ARG A 211 -18.76 -1.34 6.69
N LEU A 212 -18.69 -0.02 6.91
CA LEU A 212 -17.45 0.76 6.70
C LEU A 212 -16.31 0.21 7.59
N GLU A 213 -16.59 -0.03 8.86
CA GLU A 213 -15.68 -0.64 9.82
C GLU A 213 -15.16 -2.00 9.32
N GLY A 214 -16.06 -2.83 8.80
CA GLY A 214 -15.71 -4.11 8.19
C GLY A 214 -14.76 -3.97 7.00
N VAL A 215 -14.93 -2.93 6.16
CA VAL A 215 -14.00 -2.63 5.06
C VAL A 215 -12.65 -2.17 5.60
N LEU A 216 -12.61 -1.20 6.51
CA LEU A 216 -11.36 -0.62 7.02
C LEU A 216 -10.48 -1.66 7.73
N LYS A 217 -11.07 -2.56 8.52
CA LYS A 217 -10.36 -3.63 9.24
C LYS A 217 -9.66 -4.65 8.34
N ARG A 218 -10.02 -4.73 7.07
CA ARG A 218 -9.38 -5.65 6.11
C ARG A 218 -8.01 -5.15 5.66
N TYR A 219 -7.68 -3.88 5.91
CA TYR A 219 -6.45 -3.23 5.46
C TYR A 219 -5.60 -2.76 6.65
N LEU A 220 -4.56 -1.96 6.38
CA LEU A 220 -3.65 -1.39 7.40
C LEU A 220 -4.30 -0.24 8.17
N TRP A 221 -5.42 -0.50 8.82
CA TRP A 221 -6.15 0.47 9.63
C TRP A 221 -6.02 0.15 11.12
N ARG A 222 -5.47 1.10 11.91
CA ARG A 222 -5.24 0.90 13.33
C ARG A 222 -6.52 1.10 14.15
N GLN A 223 -6.59 0.45 15.31
CA GLN A 223 -7.76 0.51 16.18
C GLN A 223 -8.03 1.92 16.73
N ASP A 224 -6.99 2.67 17.08
CA ASP A 224 -7.13 4.06 17.55
C ASP A 224 -7.71 4.98 16.46
N LEU A 225 -7.27 4.82 15.22
CA LEU A 225 -7.85 5.55 14.07
C LEU A 225 -9.29 5.13 13.83
N LEU A 226 -9.63 3.86 14.05
CA LEU A 226 -10.99 3.35 13.90
C LEU A 226 -11.94 3.98 14.92
N ASP A 227 -11.51 4.07 16.18
CA ASP A 227 -12.29 4.69 17.26
C ASP A 227 -12.45 6.20 17.03
N GLU A 228 -11.39 6.88 16.60
CA GLU A 228 -11.44 8.30 16.23
C GLU A 228 -12.42 8.54 15.07
N TRP A 229 -12.30 7.76 13.99
CA TRP A 229 -13.19 7.89 12.83
C TRP A 229 -14.63 7.52 13.14
N ARG A 230 -14.88 6.60 14.07
CA ARG A 230 -16.23 6.31 14.56
C ARG A 230 -16.87 7.54 15.19
N ASN A 231 -16.11 8.26 16.01
CA ASN A 231 -16.59 9.48 16.65
C ASN A 231 -16.88 10.58 15.63
N VAL A 232 -15.99 10.77 14.65
CA VAL A 232 -16.22 11.69 13.52
C VAL A 232 -17.48 11.29 12.76
N TRP A 233 -17.62 10.00 12.42
CA TRP A 233 -18.76 9.45 11.70
C TRP A 233 -20.10 9.75 12.38
N VAL A 234 -20.20 9.40 13.67
CA VAL A 234 -21.41 9.61 14.48
C VAL A 234 -21.73 11.10 14.62
N THR A 235 -20.72 11.95 14.78
CA THR A 235 -20.92 13.40 14.93
C THR A 235 -21.44 14.03 13.64
N THR A 236 -20.87 13.64 12.50
CA THR A 236 -21.23 14.20 11.18
C THR A 236 -22.60 13.73 10.72
N LEU A 237 -22.96 12.46 10.92
CA LEU A 237 -24.31 11.96 10.59
C LEU A 237 -25.37 12.36 11.62
N GLY A 238 -24.99 12.58 12.88
CA GLY A 238 -25.90 13.02 13.94
C GLY A 238 -26.25 14.51 13.89
N ASN A 239 -25.44 15.33 13.21
CA ASN A 239 -25.66 16.76 13.03
C ASN A 239 -25.72 17.11 11.53
N PRO A 240 -26.88 16.92 10.87
CA PRO A 240 -27.03 17.39 9.50
C PRO A 240 -26.78 18.91 9.44
N PRO A 241 -26.18 19.41 8.35
CA PRO A 241 -25.88 20.83 8.21
C PRO A 241 -27.15 21.67 8.39
N PRO A 242 -27.05 22.90 8.92
CA PRO A 242 -28.20 23.74 9.26
C PRO A 242 -29.15 24.07 8.09
N GLY A 243 -28.81 23.71 6.85
CA GLY A 243 -29.64 23.89 5.66
C GLY A 243 -30.69 22.79 5.38
N GLU A 244 -30.62 21.62 6.02
CA GLU A 244 -31.57 20.51 5.77
C GLU A 244 -32.62 20.34 6.88
N ARG A 245 -32.61 21.17 7.92
CA ARG A 245 -33.58 21.13 9.04
C ARG A 245 -35.01 21.57 8.68
N GLY A 246 -35.32 21.75 7.40
CA GLY A 246 -36.57 22.38 6.96
C GLY A 246 -37.12 21.83 5.64
N LYS A 247 -37.17 20.51 5.46
CA LYS A 247 -38.06 19.88 4.48
C LYS A 247 -38.70 18.63 5.10
N SER A 248 -39.79 18.87 5.83
CA SER A 248 -40.82 17.87 6.13
C SER A 248 -41.86 17.87 5.01
#